data_AF-A0A2W7RGM4-F1
#
_entry.id   AF-A0A2W7RGM4-F1
#
_cell.length_a   1.000
_cell.length_b   1.000
_cell.length_c   1.000
_cell.angle_alpha   90.00
_cell.angle_beta   90.00
_cell.angle_gamma   90.00
#
_symmetry.space_group_name_H-M   'P 1'
#
loop_
_entity.id
_entity.type
_entity.pdbx_description
1 polymer ?
#
loop_
_entity_poly.entity_id
_entity_poly.type
_entity_poly.pdbx_seq_one_letter_code
_entity_poly.pdbx_strand_id
1 'polypeptide(L)'
;MLEQKKQMLIESFEKMNVSMLSVLLDDDKTYQDVPKELFVQKLEAVFETFQQNGDTCLTAHAGTCYSDSCPNAGCRGYAFVGNATNNHISLIFKDSAQEIEDIFHCGEFKTDDPFVRTNQKIRLEVWADEMAAFEPSVDFLILLQQAEKAYETLIQYRDDIIDKSIYLPWISKYASLYEMVKLQIMYSGFHRFNQLYGSISSLNEFLPYSVEAQQALEAYAEIDVQNEQQLLHWLTTYEPLGDHFIGFLYDEIDLEHPEAKAYFTTGGLKISTADFKYIALFKFYFDDYYWYKLDEYNTFTNEQLRNAYNPDDEISQYRSSLTYHLRKRNKLR
;
A
#
# COMPACT_ATOMS: atom_id res chain seq x y z
N MET A 1 -35.59 20.40 18.85
CA MET A 1 -34.85 19.28 19.47
C MET A 1 -33.89 18.65 18.48
N LEU A 2 -34.33 18.27 17.27
CA LEU A 2 -33.45 17.71 16.24
C LEU A 2 -32.29 18.62 15.84
N GLU A 3 -32.56 19.89 15.50
CA GLU A 3 -31.50 20.85 15.14
C GLU A 3 -30.45 21.02 16.24
N GLN A 4 -30.89 20.98 17.51
CA GLN A 4 -29.98 21.04 18.65
C GLN A 4 -29.13 19.77 18.78
N LYS A 5 -29.73 18.58 18.57
CA LYS A 5 -29.01 17.30 18.54
C LYS A 5 -27.97 17.29 17.41
N LYS A 6 -28.35 17.76 16.22
CA LYS A 6 -27.46 17.87 15.06
C LYS A 6 -26.29 18.82 15.32
N GLN A 7 -26.55 19.98 15.90
CA GLN A 7 -25.51 20.92 16.29
C GLN A 7 -24.54 20.30 17.31
N MET A 8 -25.05 19.59 18.32
CA MET A 8 -24.22 18.89 19.31
C MET A 8 -23.38 17.78 18.67
N LEU A 9 -23.91 17.06 17.66
CA LEU A 9 -23.13 16.07 16.91
C LEU A 9 -21.99 16.72 16.15
N ILE A 10 -22.27 17.79 15.40
CA ILE A 10 -21.26 18.54 14.66
C ILE A 10 -20.15 19.02 15.60
N GLU A 11 -20.52 19.64 16.73
CA GLU A 11 -19.55 20.07 17.74
C GLU A 11 -18.74 18.92 18.34
N SER A 12 -19.34 17.72 18.42
CA SER A 12 -18.65 16.52 18.90
C SER A 12 -17.60 16.05 17.89
N PHE A 13 -17.89 16.10 16.59
CA PHE A 13 -16.88 15.86 15.54
C PHE A 13 -15.78 16.94 15.56
N GLU A 14 -16.14 18.22 15.66
CA GLU A 14 -15.18 19.34 15.73
C GLU A 14 -14.21 19.21 16.92
N LYS A 15 -14.70 18.67 18.04
CA LYS A 15 -13.90 18.41 19.25
C LYS A 15 -13.31 17.00 19.31
N MET A 16 -13.54 16.17 18.29
CA MET A 16 -13.15 14.75 18.27
C MET A 16 -13.62 13.98 19.53
N ASN A 17 -14.82 14.29 20.03
CA ASN A 17 -15.36 13.76 21.28
C ASN A 17 -16.20 12.49 21.05
N VAL A 18 -15.51 11.35 21.01
CA VAL A 18 -16.11 10.02 20.81
C VAL A 18 -17.17 9.69 21.87
N SER A 19 -16.92 10.03 23.14
CA SER A 19 -17.87 9.75 24.23
C SER A 19 -19.19 10.47 24.02
N MET A 20 -19.17 11.72 23.52
CA MET A 20 -20.38 12.46 23.22
C MET A 20 -21.10 11.90 21.98
N LEU A 21 -20.36 11.46 20.96
CA LEU A 21 -20.96 10.77 19.80
C LEU A 21 -21.71 9.50 20.24
N SER A 22 -21.11 8.69 21.13
CA SER A 22 -21.73 7.47 21.66
C SER A 22 -23.07 7.74 22.37
N VAL A 23 -23.18 8.89 23.08
CA VAL A 23 -24.40 9.32 23.77
C VAL A 23 -25.45 9.89 22.81
N LEU A 24 -25.02 10.62 21.78
CA LEU A 24 -25.93 11.31 20.87
C LEU A 24 -26.50 10.39 19.78
N LEU A 25 -25.79 9.33 19.41
CA LEU A 25 -26.23 8.36 18.41
C LEU A 25 -27.14 7.29 19.04
N ASP A 26 -28.18 6.89 18.31
CA ASP A 26 -29.24 6.01 18.79
C ASP A 26 -28.77 4.55 18.79
N ASP A 27 -28.91 3.83 19.92
CA ASP A 27 -28.44 2.44 20.08
C ASP A 27 -29.11 1.44 19.12
N ASP A 28 -30.38 1.68 18.77
CA ASP A 28 -31.19 0.77 17.94
C ASP A 28 -30.96 0.96 16.43
N LYS A 29 -29.99 1.79 16.03
CA LYS A 29 -29.70 2.12 14.64
C LYS A 29 -28.32 1.65 14.19
N THR A 30 -28.19 1.55 12.87
CA THR A 30 -26.89 1.44 12.21
C THR A 30 -26.46 2.79 11.69
N TYR A 31 -25.15 2.96 11.54
CA TYR A 31 -24.55 4.13 10.93
C TYR A 31 -23.53 3.65 9.91
N GLN A 32 -23.66 4.05 8.65
CA GLN A 32 -22.92 3.47 7.53
C GLN A 32 -23.04 1.92 7.49
N ASP A 33 -24.27 1.43 7.68
CA ASP A 33 -24.64 0.02 7.68
C ASP A 33 -23.96 -0.88 8.74
N VAL A 34 -23.24 -0.31 9.72
CA VAL A 34 -22.66 -1.05 10.85
C VAL A 34 -23.35 -0.72 12.18
N PRO A 35 -23.29 -1.60 13.20
CA PRO A 35 -23.79 -1.28 14.54
C PRO A 35 -23.15 -0.01 15.10
N LYS A 36 -23.90 0.75 15.90
CA LYS A 36 -23.44 2.02 16.48
C LYS A 36 -22.08 1.90 17.17
N GLU A 37 -21.88 0.87 17.98
CA GLU A 37 -20.62 0.72 18.73
C GLU A 37 -19.41 0.64 17.78
N LEU A 38 -19.54 -0.12 16.68
CA LEU A 38 -18.49 -0.27 15.70
C LEU A 38 -18.27 1.02 14.88
N PHE A 39 -19.34 1.73 14.52
CA PHE A 39 -19.23 3.03 13.87
C PHE A 39 -18.44 4.04 14.72
N VAL A 40 -18.79 4.12 16.02
CA VAL A 40 -18.11 5.00 16.99
C VAL A 40 -16.65 4.60 17.18
N GLN A 41 -16.35 3.29 17.27
CA GLN A 41 -14.97 2.79 17.34
C GLN A 41 -14.16 3.16 16.09
N LYS A 42 -14.74 3.09 14.90
CA LYS A 42 -14.06 3.51 13.66
C LYS A 42 -13.82 5.01 13.62
N LEU A 43 -14.74 5.82 14.16
CA LEU A 43 -14.52 7.26 14.32
C LEU A 43 -13.42 7.59 15.31
N GLU A 44 -13.29 6.81 16.39
CA GLU A 44 -12.18 6.93 17.32
C GLU A 44 -10.83 6.74 16.61
N ALA A 45 -10.67 5.70 15.80
CA ALA A 45 -9.46 5.48 15.00
C ALA A 45 -9.18 6.62 13.99
N VAL A 46 -10.23 7.19 13.39
CA VAL A 46 -10.12 8.38 12.53
C VAL A 46 -9.61 9.59 13.34
N PHE A 47 -10.14 9.82 14.53
CA PHE A 47 -9.73 10.93 15.39
C PHE A 47 -8.31 10.76 15.93
N GLU A 48 -7.91 9.54 16.29
CA GLU A 48 -6.52 9.21 16.63
C GLU A 48 -5.57 9.56 15.48
N THR A 49 -5.98 9.27 14.23
CA THR A 49 -5.18 9.63 13.04
C THR A 49 -5.02 11.15 12.91
N PHE A 50 -6.07 11.94 13.14
CA PHE A 50 -5.97 13.40 13.17
C PHE A 50 -5.00 13.89 14.26
N GLN A 51 -5.15 13.36 15.47
CA GLN A 51 -4.33 13.74 16.63
C GLN A 51 -2.85 13.37 16.43
N GLN A 52 -2.57 12.18 15.89
CA GLN A 52 -1.20 11.73 15.56
C GLN A 52 -0.54 12.63 14.51
N ASN A 53 -1.32 13.19 13.59
CA ASN A 53 -0.83 14.16 12.60
C ASN A 53 -0.73 15.60 13.13
N GLY A 54 -1.13 15.84 14.39
CA GLY A 54 -0.98 17.12 15.09
C GLY A 54 -2.23 18.02 15.09
N ASP A 55 -3.38 17.55 14.59
CA ASP A 55 -4.62 18.30 14.68
C ASP A 55 -5.23 18.20 16.10
N THR A 56 -5.68 19.34 16.63
CA THR A 56 -6.28 19.45 17.98
C THR A 56 -7.79 19.63 17.94
N CYS A 57 -8.31 20.10 16.81
CA CYS A 57 -9.73 20.24 16.54
C CYS A 57 -10.00 20.19 15.04
N LEU A 58 -11.25 19.94 14.67
CA LEU A 58 -11.73 19.99 13.31
C LEU A 58 -12.67 21.20 13.15
N THR A 59 -12.74 21.75 11.96
CA THR A 59 -13.74 22.76 11.58
C THR A 59 -14.75 22.13 10.63
N ALA A 60 -16.04 22.24 10.92
CA ALA A 60 -17.08 21.72 10.05
C ALA A 60 -17.40 22.69 8.91
N HIS A 61 -17.33 22.20 7.68
CA HIS A 61 -17.71 22.93 6.47
C HIS A 61 -18.87 22.22 5.77
N ALA A 62 -20.02 22.89 5.70
CA ALA A 62 -21.18 22.36 5.00
C ALA A 62 -20.89 22.12 3.50
N GLY A 63 -21.55 21.14 2.93
CA GLY A 63 -21.39 20.80 1.53
C GLY A 63 -22.32 19.67 1.08
N THR A 64 -22.01 19.11 -0.07
CA THR A 64 -22.80 18.04 -0.70
C THR A 64 -21.93 16.98 -1.36
N CYS A 65 -22.48 15.77 -1.47
CA CYS A 65 -21.93 14.76 -2.36
C CYS A 65 -22.06 15.22 -3.83
N TYR A 66 -20.97 15.19 -4.58
CA TYR A 66 -20.96 15.57 -6.01
C TYR A 66 -20.71 14.39 -6.96
N SER A 67 -20.63 13.16 -6.45
CA SER A 67 -20.46 11.96 -7.29
C SER A 67 -21.65 11.77 -8.23
N ASP A 68 -21.37 11.47 -9.50
CA ASP A 68 -22.41 11.17 -10.50
C ASP A 68 -22.93 9.73 -10.40
N SER A 69 -22.22 8.85 -9.69
CA SER A 69 -22.54 7.41 -9.57
C SER A 69 -22.92 6.97 -8.15
N CYS A 70 -22.81 7.86 -7.17
CA CYS A 70 -23.18 7.53 -5.78
C CYS A 70 -24.70 7.63 -5.60
N PRO A 71 -25.37 6.67 -4.95
CA PRO A 71 -26.79 6.79 -4.61
C PRO A 71 -27.10 7.99 -3.69
N ASN A 72 -26.08 8.54 -3.04
CA ASN A 72 -26.17 9.70 -2.17
C ASN A 72 -25.80 11.01 -2.88
N ALA A 73 -25.77 11.03 -4.22
CA ALA A 73 -25.52 12.24 -5.01
C ALA A 73 -26.47 13.37 -4.60
N GLY A 74 -25.93 14.55 -4.33
CA GLY A 74 -26.68 15.72 -3.86
C GLY A 74 -27.09 15.69 -2.38
N CYS A 75 -26.86 14.60 -1.65
CA CYS A 75 -27.09 14.58 -0.20
C CYS A 75 -26.17 15.57 0.52
N ARG A 76 -26.70 16.18 1.59
CA ARG A 76 -26.04 17.22 2.39
C ARG A 76 -25.19 16.61 3.50
N GLY A 77 -24.12 17.28 3.85
CA GLY A 77 -23.23 16.83 4.91
C GLY A 77 -22.22 17.88 5.32
N TYR A 78 -21.14 17.42 5.96
CA TYR A 78 -20.04 18.26 6.42
C TYR A 78 -18.70 17.62 6.09
N ALA A 79 -17.75 18.44 5.65
CA ALA A 79 -16.34 18.13 5.69
C ALA A 79 -15.76 18.65 7.01
N PHE A 80 -15.17 17.77 7.82
CA PHE A 80 -14.48 18.11 9.05
C PHE A 80 -12.99 18.22 8.75
N VAL A 81 -12.46 19.44 8.78
CA VAL A 81 -11.09 19.77 8.34
C VAL A 81 -10.20 20.04 9.54
N GLY A 82 -9.05 19.36 9.61
CA GLY A 82 -8.06 19.49 10.67
C GLY A 82 -7.41 20.87 10.69
N ASN A 83 -7.28 21.45 11.89
CA ASN A 83 -6.81 22.82 12.07
C ASN A 83 -5.32 23.05 11.77
N ALA A 84 -4.49 22.00 11.76
CA ALA A 84 -3.06 22.07 11.50
C ALA A 84 -2.70 21.51 10.12
N THR A 85 -3.27 20.35 9.76
CA THR A 85 -2.87 19.60 8.56
C THR A 85 -3.74 19.92 7.35
N ASN A 86 -4.93 20.46 7.57
CA ASN A 86 -6.04 20.50 6.60
C ASN A 86 -6.44 19.11 6.07
N ASN A 87 -6.02 18.01 6.70
CA ASN A 87 -6.59 16.69 6.42
C ASN A 87 -8.08 16.74 6.74
N HIS A 88 -8.87 15.86 6.14
CA HIS A 88 -10.33 15.94 6.28
C HIS A 88 -11.02 14.59 6.22
N ILE A 89 -12.16 14.50 6.89
CA ILE A 89 -13.16 13.45 6.69
C ILE A 89 -14.48 14.11 6.29
N SER A 90 -15.15 13.57 5.29
CA SER A 90 -16.43 14.08 4.82
C SER A 90 -17.53 13.08 5.12
N LEU A 91 -18.61 13.54 5.76
CA LEU A 91 -19.73 12.72 6.19
C LEU A 91 -21.04 13.31 5.66
N ILE A 92 -21.90 12.47 5.09
CA ILE A 92 -23.29 12.79 4.80
C ILE A 92 -24.11 12.57 6.05
N PHE A 93 -25.02 13.50 6.34
CA PHE A 93 -25.99 13.41 7.42
C PHE A 93 -27.35 13.20 6.77
N LYS A 94 -27.87 11.97 6.84
CA LYS A 94 -29.21 11.65 6.38
C LYS A 94 -30.16 11.86 7.54
N ASP A 95 -30.98 12.90 7.46
CA ASP A 95 -31.98 13.23 8.47
C ASP A 95 -33.37 13.36 7.87
N SER A 96 -34.37 13.13 8.72
CA SER A 96 -35.78 13.39 8.46
C SER A 96 -36.23 14.59 9.30
N ALA A 97 -37.51 14.95 9.22
CA ALA A 97 -38.06 16.02 10.06
C ALA A 97 -37.97 15.72 11.58
N GLN A 98 -37.75 14.46 11.97
CA GLN A 98 -37.85 14.00 13.36
C GLN A 98 -36.51 13.54 13.93
N GLU A 99 -35.62 12.99 13.10
CA GLU A 99 -34.40 12.33 13.57
C GLU A 99 -33.28 12.30 12.53
N ILE A 100 -32.07 11.96 12.99
CA ILE A 100 -30.96 11.58 12.13
C ILE A 100 -31.11 10.08 11.87
N GLU A 101 -31.31 9.72 10.62
CA GLU A 101 -31.50 8.35 10.17
C GLU A 101 -30.17 7.62 10.03
N ASP A 102 -29.16 8.30 9.47
CA ASP A 102 -27.85 7.71 9.17
C ASP A 102 -26.75 8.79 9.03
N ILE A 103 -25.51 8.39 9.26
CA ILE A 103 -24.29 9.16 9.02
C ILE A 103 -23.29 8.25 8.34
N PHE A 104 -22.82 8.63 7.15
CA PHE A 104 -21.88 7.80 6.40
C PHE A 104 -20.83 8.63 5.66
N HIS A 105 -19.67 8.01 5.46
CA HIS A 105 -18.53 8.61 4.78
C HIS A 105 -18.80 8.89 3.30
N CYS A 106 -18.34 10.05 2.83
CA CYS A 106 -18.44 10.49 1.45
C CYS A 106 -17.06 10.58 0.79
N GLY A 107 -16.84 9.72 -0.20
CA GLY A 107 -15.61 9.72 -1.01
C GLY A 107 -15.50 10.89 -1.99
N GLU A 108 -16.62 11.52 -2.37
CA GLU A 108 -16.68 12.59 -3.37
C GLU A 108 -17.56 13.74 -2.85
N PHE A 109 -17.00 14.48 -1.90
CA PHE A 109 -17.68 15.58 -1.21
C PHE A 109 -17.11 16.94 -1.63
N LYS A 110 -18.00 17.91 -1.83
CA LYS A 110 -17.65 19.28 -2.18
C LYS A 110 -18.23 20.24 -1.15
N THR A 111 -17.38 21.08 -0.57
CA THR A 111 -17.81 22.14 0.35
C THR A 111 -18.56 23.24 -0.39
N ASP A 112 -19.52 23.86 0.30
CA ASP A 112 -20.28 25.01 -0.23
C ASP A 112 -19.36 26.23 -0.43
N ASP A 113 -18.37 26.40 0.46
CA ASP A 113 -17.32 27.41 0.33
C ASP A 113 -16.16 26.86 -0.54
N PRO A 114 -15.89 27.45 -1.72
CA PRO A 114 -14.82 27.00 -2.62
C PRO A 114 -13.42 27.36 -2.13
N PHE A 115 -13.28 28.16 -1.08
CA PHE A 115 -11.98 28.57 -0.54
C PHE A 115 -11.47 27.67 0.60
N VAL A 116 -12.27 26.70 1.03
CA VAL A 116 -11.85 25.68 2.00
C VAL A 116 -10.71 24.86 1.40
N ARG A 117 -9.55 24.92 2.04
CA ARG A 117 -8.38 24.14 1.63
C ARG A 117 -8.42 22.80 2.34
N THR A 118 -8.32 21.74 1.57
CA THR A 118 -8.21 20.37 2.09
C THR A 118 -6.92 19.73 1.58
N ASN A 119 -6.35 18.86 2.40
CA ASN A 119 -5.19 18.04 2.08
C ASN A 119 -5.64 16.57 1.96
N GLN A 120 -5.03 15.64 2.70
CA GLN A 120 -5.36 14.23 2.60
C GLN A 120 -6.75 13.94 3.16
N LYS A 121 -7.47 13.04 2.50
CA LYS A 121 -8.75 12.52 2.99
C LYS A 121 -8.48 11.33 3.91
N ILE A 122 -8.96 11.41 5.15
CA ILE A 122 -8.99 10.30 6.09
C ILE A 122 -10.31 9.56 5.88
N ARG A 123 -10.23 8.25 5.60
CA ARG A 123 -11.37 7.41 5.32
C ARG A 123 -11.90 6.77 6.61
N LEU A 124 -13.22 6.64 6.69
CA LEU A 124 -13.86 5.72 7.63
C LEU A 124 -14.12 4.42 6.87
N GLU A 125 -13.26 3.43 7.11
CA GLU A 125 -13.33 2.13 6.42
C GLU A 125 -14.30 1.18 7.12
N VAL A 126 -15.33 0.76 6.39
CA VAL A 126 -16.27 -0.30 6.78
C VAL A 126 -16.08 -1.47 5.81
N TRP A 127 -15.88 -2.66 6.37
CA TRP A 127 -15.71 -3.89 5.62
C TRP A 127 -17.05 -4.62 5.51
N ALA A 128 -17.20 -5.45 4.47
CA ALA A 128 -18.47 -6.13 4.18
C ALA A 128 -18.87 -7.12 5.29
N ASP A 129 -17.89 -7.73 5.97
CA ASP A 129 -18.09 -8.63 7.12
C ASP A 129 -18.42 -7.90 8.44
N GLU A 130 -18.34 -6.57 8.45
CA GLU A 130 -18.69 -5.74 9.59
C GLU A 130 -20.12 -5.17 9.52
N MET A 131 -20.73 -5.23 8.33
CA MET A 131 -22.09 -4.72 8.12
C MET A 131 -23.09 -5.47 8.97
N ALA A 132 -24.07 -4.77 9.55
CA ALA A 132 -25.09 -5.36 10.40
C ALA A 132 -25.95 -6.41 9.66
N ALA A 133 -26.09 -6.27 8.35
CA ALA A 133 -26.81 -7.21 7.49
C ALA A 133 -25.93 -8.37 6.97
N PHE A 134 -24.66 -8.45 7.39
CA PHE A 134 -23.77 -9.52 6.96
C PHE A 134 -24.14 -10.85 7.62
N GLU A 135 -24.45 -11.84 6.78
CA GLU A 135 -24.70 -13.22 7.21
C GLU A 135 -23.55 -14.11 6.71
N PRO A 136 -22.60 -14.51 7.57
CA PRO A 136 -21.48 -15.33 7.13
C PRO A 136 -21.95 -16.74 6.76
N SER A 137 -21.50 -17.22 5.60
CA SER A 137 -21.68 -18.63 5.23
C SER A 137 -20.75 -19.53 6.06
N VAL A 138 -21.08 -20.81 6.16
CA VAL A 138 -20.20 -21.81 6.81
C VAL A 138 -18.83 -21.86 6.12
N ASP A 139 -18.80 -21.78 4.79
CA ASP A 139 -17.56 -21.77 4.01
C ASP A 139 -16.71 -20.53 4.32
N PHE A 140 -17.35 -19.35 4.46
CA PHE A 140 -16.67 -18.12 4.88
C PHE A 140 -16.01 -18.30 6.25
N LEU A 141 -16.74 -18.84 7.24
CA LEU A 141 -16.21 -19.06 8.58
C LEU A 141 -15.04 -20.06 8.61
N ILE A 142 -15.12 -21.12 7.80
CA ILE A 142 -14.03 -22.10 7.66
C ILE A 142 -12.78 -21.44 7.08
N LEU A 143 -12.93 -20.66 6.00
CA LEU A 143 -11.81 -19.95 5.37
C LEU A 143 -11.22 -18.91 6.32
N LEU A 144 -12.06 -18.17 7.05
CA LEU A 144 -11.62 -17.17 8.03
C LEU A 144 -10.74 -17.81 9.11
N GLN A 145 -11.22 -18.90 9.73
CA GLN A 145 -10.45 -19.62 10.74
C GLN A 145 -9.13 -20.16 10.17
N GLN A 146 -9.12 -20.63 8.92
CA GLN A 146 -7.89 -21.09 8.27
C GLN A 146 -6.90 -19.93 8.05
N ALA A 147 -7.39 -18.77 7.62
CA ALA A 147 -6.58 -17.56 7.41
C ALA A 147 -5.99 -17.03 8.72
N GLU A 148 -6.80 -16.96 9.78
CA GLU A 148 -6.36 -16.58 11.12
C GLU A 148 -5.25 -17.51 11.62
N LYS A 149 -5.48 -18.83 11.55
CA LYS A 149 -4.48 -19.82 11.95
C LYS A 149 -3.21 -19.72 11.11
N ALA A 150 -3.34 -19.49 9.79
CA ALA A 150 -2.20 -19.31 8.91
C ALA A 150 -1.38 -18.08 9.31
N TYR A 151 -2.03 -16.95 9.57
CA TYR A 151 -1.41 -15.73 10.06
C TYR A 151 -0.67 -15.96 11.39
N GLU A 152 -1.34 -16.59 12.37
CA GLU A 152 -0.77 -16.89 13.69
C GLU A 152 0.50 -17.74 13.62
N THR A 153 0.55 -18.71 12.71
CA THR A 153 1.71 -19.61 12.60
C THR A 153 3.00 -18.92 12.16
N LEU A 154 2.92 -17.77 11.48
CA LEU A 154 4.11 -17.02 11.08
C LEU A 154 4.34 -15.80 11.98
N ILE A 155 3.27 -15.10 12.39
CA ILE A 155 3.42 -13.87 13.20
C ILE A 155 4.00 -14.14 14.61
N GLN A 156 3.93 -15.37 15.10
CA GLN A 156 4.59 -15.75 16.36
C GLN A 156 6.10 -15.47 16.36
N TYR A 157 6.73 -15.39 15.17
CA TYR A 157 8.15 -15.08 15.00
C TYR A 157 8.46 -13.58 14.90
N ARG A 158 7.50 -12.67 15.11
CA ARG A 158 7.70 -11.21 14.91
C ARG A 158 8.90 -10.62 15.67
N ASP A 159 9.24 -11.23 16.81
CA ASP A 159 10.31 -10.75 17.68
C ASP A 159 11.66 -11.39 17.34
N ASP A 160 11.66 -12.51 16.60
CA ASP A 160 12.82 -13.27 16.15
C ASP A 160 13.26 -12.86 14.73
N ILE A 161 14.54 -13.10 14.40
CA ILE A 161 15.02 -13.03 13.02
C ILE A 161 14.79 -14.39 12.38
N ILE A 162 14.02 -14.43 11.29
CA ILE A 162 13.75 -15.66 10.53
C ILE A 162 14.43 -15.64 9.18
N ASP A 163 14.78 -16.83 8.69
CA ASP A 163 15.35 -17.05 7.36
C ASP A 163 14.40 -17.87 6.46
N LYS A 164 14.80 -18.07 5.20
CA LYS A 164 14.03 -18.75 4.17
C LYS A 164 13.62 -20.17 4.54
N SER A 165 14.31 -20.83 5.48
CA SER A 165 13.91 -22.15 5.97
C SER A 165 12.61 -22.11 6.76
N ILE A 166 12.21 -20.95 7.28
CA ILE A 166 10.95 -20.75 8.02
C ILE A 166 9.84 -20.27 7.09
N TYR A 167 10.07 -19.19 6.33
CA TYR A 167 9.00 -18.55 5.58
C TYR A 167 8.68 -19.23 4.24
N LEU A 168 9.63 -19.88 3.57
CA LEU A 168 9.33 -20.59 2.30
C LEU A 168 8.40 -21.80 2.49
N PRO A 169 8.60 -22.66 3.52
CA PRO A 169 7.62 -23.71 3.81
C PRO A 169 6.24 -23.16 4.17
N TRP A 170 6.18 -22.02 4.87
CA TRP A 170 4.92 -21.35 5.19
C TRP A 170 4.19 -20.87 3.93
N ILE A 171 4.88 -20.18 3.02
CA ILE A 171 4.32 -19.75 1.71
C ILE A 171 3.73 -20.97 0.99
N SER A 172 4.54 -22.03 0.84
CA SER A 172 4.14 -23.23 0.11
C SER A 172 2.93 -23.92 0.74
N LYS A 173 2.87 -23.97 2.08
CA LYS A 173 1.76 -24.58 2.83
C LYS A 173 0.44 -23.84 2.65
N TYR A 174 0.47 -22.51 2.56
CA TYR A 174 -0.72 -21.66 2.55
C TYR A 174 -1.07 -21.07 1.17
N ALA A 175 -0.34 -21.41 0.11
CA ALA A 175 -0.57 -20.91 -1.24
C ALA A 175 -2.00 -21.13 -1.74
N SER A 176 -2.56 -22.34 -1.59
CA SER A 176 -3.94 -22.61 -2.02
C SER A 176 -4.97 -21.80 -1.24
N LEU A 177 -4.75 -21.58 0.06
CA LEU A 177 -5.63 -20.75 0.87
C LEU A 177 -5.58 -19.30 0.41
N TYR A 178 -4.38 -18.76 0.17
CA TYR A 178 -4.20 -17.41 -0.36
C TYR A 178 -4.92 -17.24 -1.70
N GLU A 179 -4.79 -18.18 -2.64
CA GLU A 179 -5.51 -18.12 -3.92
C GLU A 179 -7.04 -18.06 -3.76
N MET A 180 -7.60 -18.71 -2.74
CA MET A 180 -9.04 -18.67 -2.47
C MET A 180 -9.50 -17.33 -1.88
N VAL A 181 -8.66 -16.66 -1.09
CA VAL A 181 -9.06 -15.48 -0.30
C VAL A 181 -8.43 -14.16 -0.75
N LYS A 182 -7.46 -14.16 -1.67
CA LYS A 182 -6.76 -12.94 -2.12
C LYS A 182 -7.67 -11.90 -2.81
N LEU A 183 -8.75 -12.36 -3.43
CA LEU A 183 -9.75 -11.48 -4.08
C LEU A 183 -10.86 -11.03 -3.12
N GLN A 184 -10.87 -11.54 -1.89
CA GLN A 184 -11.84 -11.21 -0.84
C GLN A 184 -11.47 -9.88 -0.15
N ILE A 185 -11.08 -8.87 -0.92
CA ILE A 185 -10.54 -7.58 -0.45
C ILE A 185 -11.54 -6.72 0.30
N MET A 186 -12.83 -7.07 0.24
CA MET A 186 -13.90 -6.35 0.93
C MET A 186 -14.13 -6.83 2.36
N TYR A 187 -13.46 -7.91 2.80
CA TYR A 187 -13.67 -8.52 4.11
C TYR A 187 -12.45 -8.33 5.02
N SER A 188 -12.67 -7.74 6.20
CA SER A 188 -11.65 -7.43 7.19
C SER A 188 -10.93 -8.69 7.68
N GLY A 189 -11.66 -9.80 7.83
CA GLY A 189 -11.15 -11.04 8.39
C GLY A 189 -9.97 -11.64 7.61
N PHE A 190 -9.90 -11.42 6.29
CA PHE A 190 -8.79 -11.91 5.47
C PHE A 190 -7.64 -10.93 5.33
N HIS A 191 -7.83 -9.66 5.71
CA HIS A 191 -6.89 -8.58 5.42
C HIS A 191 -5.49 -8.87 5.98
N ARG A 192 -5.40 -9.24 7.26
CA ARG A 192 -4.12 -9.49 7.93
C ARG A 192 -3.35 -10.66 7.30
N PHE A 193 -4.04 -11.75 6.99
CA PHE A 193 -3.44 -12.91 6.33
C PHE A 193 -2.99 -12.55 4.91
N ASN A 194 -3.83 -11.90 4.11
CA ASN A 194 -3.51 -11.50 2.74
C ASN A 194 -2.33 -10.53 2.69
N GLN A 195 -2.31 -9.53 3.57
CA GLN A 195 -1.20 -8.58 3.66
C GLN A 195 0.11 -9.28 4.03
N LEU A 196 0.08 -10.14 5.05
CA LEU A 196 1.26 -10.90 5.48
C LEU A 196 1.74 -11.83 4.36
N TYR A 197 0.83 -12.60 3.77
CA TYR A 197 1.17 -13.54 2.70
C TYR A 197 1.76 -12.79 1.50
N GLY A 198 1.12 -11.72 1.02
CA GLY A 198 1.62 -10.93 -0.11
C GLY A 198 3.01 -10.32 0.16
N SER A 199 3.21 -9.77 1.37
CA SER A 199 4.49 -9.20 1.78
C SER A 199 5.61 -10.25 1.76
N ILE A 200 5.34 -11.43 2.29
CA ILE A 200 6.34 -12.50 2.41
C ILE A 200 6.51 -13.27 1.10
N SER A 201 5.45 -13.44 0.29
CA SER A 201 5.54 -14.09 -1.01
C SER A 201 6.31 -13.26 -2.03
N SER A 202 6.29 -11.92 -1.92
CA SER A 202 7.09 -11.04 -2.79
C SER A 202 8.59 -11.33 -2.70
N LEU A 203 9.08 -11.75 -1.53
CA LEU A 203 10.46 -12.18 -1.33
C LEU A 203 10.84 -13.40 -2.19
N ASN A 204 9.88 -14.32 -2.40
CA ASN A 204 10.09 -15.53 -3.20
C ASN A 204 10.22 -15.24 -4.69
N GLU A 205 9.86 -14.03 -5.15
CA GLU A 205 10.07 -13.62 -6.54
C GLU A 205 11.57 -13.46 -6.87
N PHE A 206 12.39 -13.10 -5.87
CA PHE A 206 13.81 -12.79 -6.06
C PHE A 206 14.75 -13.95 -5.70
N LEU A 207 14.40 -14.73 -4.68
CA LEU A 207 15.25 -15.82 -4.16
C LEU A 207 15.72 -16.85 -5.20
N PRO A 208 14.91 -17.26 -6.19
CA PRO A 208 15.36 -18.20 -7.23
C PRO A 208 16.59 -17.71 -8.01
N TYR A 209 16.80 -16.40 -8.09
CA TYR A 209 17.91 -15.78 -8.82
C TYR A 209 19.18 -15.59 -7.99
N SER A 210 19.20 -16.02 -6.71
CA SER A 210 20.36 -15.83 -5.85
C SER A 210 21.62 -16.54 -6.36
N VAL A 211 21.49 -17.68 -7.03
CA VAL A 211 22.64 -18.40 -7.61
C VAL A 211 23.18 -17.67 -8.83
N GLU A 212 22.29 -17.15 -9.68
CA GLU A 212 22.68 -16.37 -10.85
C GLU A 212 23.33 -15.04 -10.45
N ALA A 213 22.82 -14.37 -9.42
CA ALA A 213 23.43 -13.18 -8.84
C ALA A 213 24.84 -13.47 -8.28
N GLN A 214 25.04 -14.62 -7.64
CA GLN A 214 26.37 -15.04 -7.20
C GLN A 214 27.32 -15.23 -8.40
N GLN A 215 26.87 -15.90 -9.46
CA GLN A 215 27.67 -16.09 -10.68
C GLN A 215 28.00 -14.75 -11.36
N ALA A 216 27.07 -13.80 -11.36
CA ALA A 216 27.30 -12.46 -11.88
C ALA A 216 28.38 -11.71 -11.10
N LEU A 217 28.39 -11.84 -9.78
CA LEU A 217 29.41 -11.27 -8.90
C LEU A 217 30.78 -11.93 -9.10
N GLU A 218 30.81 -13.25 -9.27
CA GLU A 218 32.04 -13.98 -9.62
C GLU A 218 32.60 -13.51 -10.97
N ALA A 219 31.76 -13.33 -11.97
CA ALA A 219 32.17 -12.77 -13.27
C ALA A 219 32.62 -11.31 -13.17
N TYR A 220 31.98 -10.51 -12.31
CA TYR A 220 32.37 -9.12 -12.08
C TYR A 220 33.77 -9.00 -11.46
N ALA A 221 34.16 -9.92 -10.58
CA ALA A 221 35.48 -9.92 -9.95
C ALA A 221 36.64 -10.14 -10.95
N GLU A 222 36.35 -10.70 -12.13
CA GLU A 222 37.35 -11.02 -13.15
C GLU A 222 37.51 -9.91 -14.22
N ILE A 223 36.65 -8.88 -14.21
CA ILE A 223 36.73 -7.77 -15.16
C ILE A 223 37.53 -6.59 -14.63
N ASP A 224 38.17 -5.86 -15.53
CA ASP A 224 38.68 -4.51 -15.27
C ASP A 224 37.55 -3.50 -15.53
N VAL A 225 36.99 -2.93 -14.47
CA VAL A 225 35.91 -1.93 -14.56
C VAL A 225 36.33 -0.65 -15.29
N GLN A 226 37.64 -0.36 -15.37
CA GLN A 226 38.16 0.76 -16.16
C GLN A 226 38.21 0.42 -17.66
N ASN A 227 38.12 -0.87 -18.02
CA ASN A 227 37.97 -1.31 -19.39
C ASN A 227 36.49 -1.32 -19.79
N GLU A 228 36.07 -0.25 -20.47
CA GLU A 228 34.69 -0.05 -20.89
C GLU A 228 34.11 -1.24 -21.67
N GLN A 229 34.89 -1.91 -22.51
CA GLN A 229 34.39 -3.05 -23.28
C GLN A 229 34.04 -4.23 -22.37
N GLN A 230 34.85 -4.52 -21.35
CA GLN A 230 34.58 -5.58 -20.39
C GLN A 230 33.37 -5.23 -19.50
N LEU A 231 33.29 -3.97 -19.05
CA LEU A 231 32.16 -3.48 -18.27
C LEU A 231 30.84 -3.58 -19.05
N LEU A 232 30.78 -3.07 -20.29
CA LEU A 232 29.58 -3.15 -21.13
C LEU A 232 29.19 -4.60 -21.44
N HIS A 233 30.16 -5.48 -21.64
CA HIS A 233 29.88 -6.90 -21.84
C HIS A 233 29.22 -7.52 -20.60
N TRP A 234 29.75 -7.26 -19.41
CA TRP A 234 29.16 -7.73 -18.15
C TRP A 234 27.74 -7.17 -17.94
N LEU A 235 27.57 -5.85 -18.08
CA LEU A 235 26.27 -5.18 -17.91
C LEU A 235 25.20 -5.75 -18.85
N THR A 236 25.53 -5.96 -20.13
CA THR A 236 24.56 -6.50 -21.10
C THR A 236 24.33 -8.01 -20.97
N THR A 237 25.30 -8.74 -20.42
CA THR A 237 25.14 -10.17 -20.13
C THR A 237 24.14 -10.38 -18.98
N TYR A 238 24.22 -9.55 -17.95
CA TYR A 238 23.38 -9.63 -16.76
C TYR A 238 22.23 -8.61 -16.75
N GLU A 239 21.95 -7.93 -17.86
CA GLU A 239 20.83 -6.99 -18.01
C GLU A 239 19.48 -7.66 -17.66
N PRO A 240 19.16 -8.88 -18.14
CA PRO A 240 17.92 -9.55 -17.74
C PRO A 240 17.83 -9.76 -16.23
N LEU A 241 18.94 -10.09 -15.55
CA LEU A 241 18.97 -10.26 -14.11
C LEU A 241 18.77 -8.92 -13.38
N GLY A 242 19.39 -7.84 -13.88
CA GLY A 242 19.16 -6.48 -13.43
C GLY A 242 17.69 -6.07 -13.51
N ASP A 243 17.03 -6.36 -14.64
CA ASP A 243 15.61 -6.08 -14.86
C ASP A 243 14.72 -6.80 -13.84
N HIS A 244 15.02 -8.06 -13.50
CA HIS A 244 14.28 -8.81 -12.47
C HIS A 244 14.39 -8.17 -11.08
N PHE A 245 15.48 -7.48 -10.77
CA PHE A 245 15.71 -6.83 -9.48
C PHE A 245 15.33 -5.35 -9.43
N ILE A 246 14.70 -4.80 -10.48
CA ILE A 246 14.14 -3.43 -10.44
C ILE A 246 13.13 -3.29 -9.28
N GLY A 247 12.33 -4.32 -9.04
CA GLY A 247 11.34 -4.35 -7.95
C GLY A 247 11.90 -4.65 -6.56
N PHE A 248 13.21 -4.92 -6.43
CA PHE A 248 13.85 -5.21 -5.14
C PHE A 248 14.15 -3.90 -4.39
N LEU A 249 13.11 -3.31 -3.80
CA LEU A 249 13.11 -1.98 -3.17
C LEU A 249 13.00 -2.08 -1.64
N TYR A 250 13.98 -2.72 -0.99
CA TYR A 250 14.02 -2.84 0.47
C TYR A 250 15.06 -1.89 1.06
N ASP A 251 14.67 -0.64 1.34
CA ASP A 251 15.54 0.46 1.81
C ASP A 251 16.32 0.14 3.10
N GLU A 252 15.84 -0.80 3.90
CA GLU A 252 16.51 -1.25 5.12
C GLU A 252 17.73 -2.14 4.86
N ILE A 253 17.91 -2.65 3.64
CA ILE A 253 19.06 -3.45 3.22
C ILE A 253 20.13 -2.50 2.67
N ASP A 254 21.28 -2.47 3.33
CA ASP A 254 22.48 -1.86 2.77
C ASP A 254 22.97 -2.72 1.61
N LEU A 255 22.87 -2.23 0.37
CA LEU A 255 23.21 -3.02 -0.81
C LEU A 255 24.73 -3.29 -0.91
N GLU A 256 25.57 -2.38 -0.42
CA GLU A 256 27.03 -2.53 -0.41
C GLU A 256 27.49 -3.48 0.71
N HIS A 257 26.80 -3.40 1.85
CA HIS A 257 27.11 -4.18 3.05
C HIS A 257 25.86 -4.88 3.62
N PRO A 258 25.26 -5.85 2.90
CA PRO A 258 23.97 -6.43 3.28
C PRO A 258 23.99 -7.15 4.64
N GLU A 259 25.15 -7.56 5.11
CA GLU A 259 25.33 -8.20 6.41
C GLU A 259 25.58 -7.21 7.56
N ALA A 260 25.71 -5.90 7.30
CA ALA A 260 25.90 -4.87 8.33
C ALA A 260 24.70 -4.78 9.30
N LYS A 261 23.51 -5.03 8.77
CA LYS A 261 22.28 -5.23 9.55
C LYS A 261 21.84 -6.67 9.38
N ALA A 262 21.59 -7.38 10.47
CA ALA A 262 21.24 -8.81 10.44
C ALA A 262 19.85 -9.10 9.85
N TYR A 263 18.98 -8.09 9.78
CA TYR A 263 17.61 -8.25 9.28
C TYR A 263 17.05 -6.96 8.67
N PHE A 264 16.01 -7.10 7.86
CA PHE A 264 15.13 -6.02 7.45
C PHE A 264 13.68 -6.37 7.81
N THR A 265 12.80 -5.36 7.92
CA THR A 265 11.40 -5.59 8.27
C THR A 265 10.49 -5.62 7.05
N THR A 266 9.65 -6.65 6.95
CA THR A 266 8.56 -6.74 5.97
C THR A 266 7.42 -7.58 6.54
N GLY A 267 6.17 -7.21 6.26
CA GLY A 267 4.99 -7.90 6.80
C GLY A 267 4.92 -7.94 8.33
N GLY A 268 5.62 -7.04 9.03
CA GLY A 268 5.74 -7.08 10.50
C GLY A 268 6.69 -8.15 11.05
N LEU A 269 7.54 -8.74 10.21
CA LEU A 269 8.54 -9.75 10.57
C LEU A 269 9.96 -9.23 10.33
N LYS A 270 10.94 -9.78 11.06
CA LYS A 270 12.36 -9.53 10.84
C LYS A 270 12.94 -10.64 9.95
N ILE A 271 13.23 -10.30 8.70
CA ILE A 271 13.75 -11.24 7.71
C ILE A 271 15.27 -11.12 7.63
N SER A 272 15.97 -12.26 7.67
CA SER A 272 17.42 -12.33 7.57
C SER A 272 17.92 -11.71 6.27
N THR A 273 18.84 -10.75 6.37
CA THR A 273 19.49 -10.16 5.19
C THR A 273 20.40 -11.14 4.46
N ALA A 274 20.89 -12.17 5.16
CA ALA A 274 21.76 -13.19 4.59
C ALA A 274 21.10 -13.96 3.42
N ASP A 275 19.78 -14.10 3.44
CA ASP A 275 19.03 -14.76 2.35
C ASP A 275 19.12 -14.00 1.02
N PHE A 276 19.40 -12.69 1.07
CA PHE A 276 19.42 -11.80 -0.09
C PHE A 276 20.81 -11.23 -0.36
N LYS A 277 21.87 -11.72 0.29
CA LYS A 277 23.24 -11.20 0.20
C LYS A 277 23.71 -11.00 -1.24
N TYR A 278 23.61 -12.04 -2.07
CA TYR A 278 24.10 -11.97 -3.45
C TYR A 278 23.23 -11.07 -4.34
N ILE A 279 21.92 -11.02 -4.07
CA ILE A 279 20.99 -10.15 -4.78
C ILE A 279 21.32 -8.68 -4.48
N ALA A 280 21.51 -8.35 -3.20
CA ALA A 280 21.85 -7.00 -2.75
C ALA A 280 23.19 -6.53 -3.33
N LEU A 281 24.24 -7.35 -3.23
CA LEU A 281 25.56 -7.03 -3.77
C LEU A 281 25.53 -6.89 -5.30
N PHE A 282 24.85 -7.80 -6.00
CA PHE A 282 24.72 -7.69 -7.45
C PHE A 282 24.04 -6.38 -7.82
N LYS A 283 22.94 -6.03 -7.15
CA LYS A 283 22.21 -4.79 -7.39
C LYS A 283 23.10 -3.57 -7.17
N PHE A 284 23.90 -3.54 -6.09
CA PHE A 284 24.86 -2.46 -5.84
C PHE A 284 25.82 -2.27 -7.02
N TYR A 285 26.57 -3.31 -7.39
CA TYR A 285 27.56 -3.20 -8.48
C TYR A 285 26.92 -2.98 -9.84
N PHE A 286 25.74 -3.54 -10.09
CA PHE A 286 25.04 -3.35 -11.35
C PHE A 286 24.52 -1.91 -11.49
N ASP A 287 23.82 -1.39 -10.48
CA ASP A 287 23.23 -0.06 -10.51
C ASP A 287 24.28 1.06 -10.51
N ASP A 288 25.48 0.83 -9.93
CA ASP A 288 26.60 1.79 -9.92
C ASP A 288 27.04 2.20 -11.34
N TYR A 289 26.87 1.31 -12.33
CA TYR A 289 27.28 1.57 -13.71
C TYR A 289 26.11 1.59 -14.71
N TYR A 290 25.09 0.75 -14.53
CA TYR A 290 24.10 0.48 -15.57
C TYR A 290 23.35 1.75 -15.99
N TRP A 291 22.82 2.52 -15.04
CA TRP A 291 21.99 3.70 -15.34
C TRP A 291 22.78 4.82 -16.02
N TYR A 292 24.03 5.04 -15.59
CA TYR A 292 24.91 6.01 -16.23
C TYR A 292 25.28 5.58 -17.67
N LYS A 293 25.61 4.30 -17.87
CA LYS A 293 25.89 3.78 -19.22
C LYS A 293 24.65 3.78 -20.11
N LEU A 294 23.47 3.49 -19.56
CA LEU A 294 22.21 3.61 -20.28
C LEU A 294 21.99 5.05 -20.78
N ASP A 295 22.20 6.05 -19.93
CA ASP A 295 22.09 7.47 -20.31
C ASP A 295 23.10 7.85 -21.41
N GLU A 296 24.37 7.47 -21.25
CA GLU A 296 25.45 7.73 -22.22
C GLU A 296 25.14 7.14 -23.62
N TYR A 297 24.61 5.90 -23.63
CA TYR A 297 24.36 5.16 -24.86
C TYR A 297 22.93 5.32 -25.39
N ASN A 298 22.03 6.00 -24.68
CA ASN A 298 20.64 6.16 -25.08
C ASN A 298 20.53 6.73 -26.50
N THR A 299 19.67 6.11 -27.32
CA THR A 299 19.45 6.52 -28.71
C THR A 299 18.20 7.35 -28.89
N PHE A 300 17.40 7.52 -27.84
CA PHE A 300 16.19 8.32 -27.85
C PHE A 300 16.49 9.73 -27.35
N THR A 301 15.82 10.72 -27.93
CA THR A 301 15.85 12.10 -27.45
C THR A 301 14.96 12.27 -26.21
N ASN A 302 15.24 13.29 -25.41
CA ASN A 302 14.38 13.65 -24.26
C ASN A 302 12.93 13.93 -24.66
N GLU A 303 12.68 14.46 -25.86
CA GLU A 303 11.33 14.68 -26.37
C GLU A 303 10.61 13.36 -26.67
N GLN A 304 11.32 12.40 -27.28
CA GLN A 304 10.79 11.06 -27.54
C GLN A 304 10.45 10.31 -26.24
N LEU A 305 11.32 10.39 -25.23
CA LEU A 305 11.08 9.75 -23.93
C LEU A 305 9.87 10.33 -23.19
N ARG A 306 9.62 11.64 -23.32
CA ARG A 306 8.45 12.31 -22.70
C ARG A 306 7.13 12.01 -23.40
N ASN A 307 7.17 11.67 -24.68
CA ASN A 307 5.98 11.48 -25.52
C ASN A 307 5.64 10.00 -25.75
N ALA A 308 6.34 9.07 -25.10
CA ALA A 308 6.06 7.64 -25.17
C ALA A 308 4.79 7.31 -24.35
N TYR A 309 3.63 7.31 -25.00
CA TYR A 309 2.33 6.98 -24.38
C TYR A 309 1.81 5.60 -24.78
N ASN A 310 2.32 5.01 -25.87
CA ASN A 310 1.86 3.72 -26.37
C ASN A 310 2.79 2.60 -25.87
N PRO A 311 2.29 1.60 -25.09
CA PRO A 311 3.10 0.48 -24.62
C PRO A 311 3.70 -0.38 -25.75
N ASP A 312 3.11 -0.35 -26.95
CA ASP A 312 3.58 -1.11 -28.12
C ASP A 312 4.64 -0.37 -28.96
N ASP A 313 4.99 0.86 -28.59
CA ASP A 313 6.04 1.62 -29.29
C ASP A 313 7.44 1.13 -28.88
N GLU A 314 8.38 1.20 -29.83
CA GLU A 314 9.78 0.83 -29.66
C GLU A 314 10.41 1.55 -28.45
N ILE A 315 10.05 2.83 -28.24
CA ILE A 315 10.54 3.61 -27.10
C ILE A 315 10.06 2.99 -25.78
N SER A 316 8.78 2.64 -25.66
CA SER A 316 8.21 2.07 -24.44
C SER A 316 8.84 0.72 -24.10
N GLN A 317 9.17 -0.08 -25.11
CA GLN A 317 9.78 -1.40 -24.93
C GLN A 317 11.27 -1.33 -24.59
N TYR A 318 12.03 -0.40 -25.20
CA TYR A 318 13.50 -0.45 -25.16
C TYR A 318 14.16 0.72 -24.44
N ARG A 319 13.40 1.70 -23.91
CA ARG A 319 13.97 2.87 -23.20
C ARG A 319 14.90 2.51 -22.03
N SER A 320 14.75 1.33 -21.46
CA SER A 320 15.53 0.84 -20.31
C SER A 320 16.55 -0.23 -20.67
N SER A 321 16.73 -0.59 -21.96
CA SER A 321 17.66 -1.65 -22.39
C SER A 321 18.96 -1.08 -22.94
N LEU A 322 20.04 -1.19 -22.17
CA LEU A 322 21.38 -0.82 -22.61
C LEU A 322 21.81 -1.69 -23.80
N THR A 323 21.45 -2.98 -23.79
CA THR A 323 21.70 -3.92 -24.89
C THR A 323 21.12 -3.43 -26.22
N TYR A 324 19.86 -2.98 -26.21
CA TYR A 324 19.21 -2.42 -27.39
C TYR A 324 19.98 -1.21 -27.93
N HIS A 325 20.32 -0.27 -27.04
CA HIS A 325 20.99 0.97 -27.41
C HIS A 325 22.41 0.74 -27.97
N LEU A 326 23.17 -0.18 -27.38
CA LEU A 326 24.50 -0.57 -27.85
C LEU A 326 24.45 -1.27 -29.21
N ARG A 327 23.46 -2.15 -29.45
CA ARG A 327 23.25 -2.77 -30.76
C ARG A 327 22.93 -1.71 -31.83
N LYS A 328 22.03 -0.76 -31.53
CA LYS A 328 21.67 0.32 -32.45
C LYS A 328 22.87 1.23 -32.80
N ARG A 329 23.83 1.37 -31.88
CA ARG A 329 25.09 2.10 -32.07
C ARG A 329 26.24 1.25 -32.64
N ASN A 330 26.02 -0.03 -32.96
CA ASN A 330 27.05 -0.99 -33.42
C ASN A 330 28.23 -1.18 -32.42
N LYS A 331 27.93 -1.13 -31.12
CA LYS A 331 28.89 -1.26 -30.01
C LYS A 331 28.88 -2.64 -29.34
N LEU A 332 27.85 -3.45 -29.59
CA LEU A 332 27.83 -4.88 -29.29
C LEU A 332 28.13 -5.65 -30.59
N ARG A 333 29.15 -6.51 -30.61
CA ARG A 333 29.42 -7.44 -31.73
C ARG A 333 29.45 -8.87 -31.23
#